data_AF-A0A957WFF9-F1
#
_entry.id   AF-A0A957WFF9-F1
#
_cell.length_a   1.000
_cell.length_b   1.000
_cell.length_c   1.000
_cell.angle_alpha   90.00
_cell.angle_beta   90.00
_cell.angle_gamma   90.00
#
_symmetry.space_group_name_H-M   'P 1'
#
loop_
_entity.id
_entity.type
_entity.pdbx_description
1 polymer ?
#
loop_
_entity_poly.entity_id
_entity_poly.type
_entity_poly.pdbx_seq_one_letter_code
_entity_poly.pdbx_strand_id
1 'polypeptide(L)'
;MAPREEVYESVNKIKMGDNYAGHGSLMSQALRKMAGPVGKIGCCLIFVNQLRHKTGVLFGNPEKTTGANALDYYSSVAIDLRVQTKIKRTGVVVGNQVRATIKKNKLAPPFRTAQIEIGW
;
A
#
# COMPACT_ATOMS: atom_id res chain seq x y z
N MET A 1 21.55 10.80 -16.80
CA MET A 1 21.08 9.62 -16.06
C MET A 1 21.56 9.80 -14.63
N ALA A 2 20.67 10.10 -13.69
CA ALA A 2 21.10 10.37 -12.31
C ALA A 2 21.78 9.11 -11.72
N PRO A 3 22.97 9.23 -11.11
CA PRO A 3 23.75 8.08 -10.65
C PRO A 3 22.97 7.24 -9.63
N ARG A 4 22.98 5.92 -9.83
CA ARG A 4 22.33 4.93 -8.95
C ARG A 4 22.79 5.06 -7.49
N GLU A 5 24.00 5.53 -7.25
CA GLU A 5 24.61 5.75 -5.93
C GLU A 5 23.91 6.87 -5.13
N GLU A 6 23.53 8.00 -5.74
CA GLU A 6 22.82 9.07 -5.04
C GLU A 6 21.44 8.62 -4.53
N VAL A 7 20.77 7.76 -5.30
CA VAL A 7 19.48 7.18 -4.91
C VAL A 7 19.67 6.25 -3.73
N TYR A 8 20.69 5.39 -3.75
CA TYR A 8 21.01 4.48 -2.65
C TYR A 8 21.47 5.21 -1.37
N GLU A 9 22.31 6.23 -1.48
CA GLU A 9 22.72 7.05 -0.33
C GLU A 9 21.55 7.81 0.29
N SER A 10 20.63 8.33 -0.53
CA SER A 10 19.46 9.06 -0.01
C SER A 10 18.49 8.16 0.78
N VAL A 11 18.47 6.86 0.49
CA VAL A 11 17.67 5.87 1.22
C VAL A 11 18.40 5.39 2.48
N ASN A 12 19.73 5.24 2.43
CA ASN A 12 20.54 4.73 3.53
C ASN A 12 21.09 5.79 4.49
N LYS A 13 20.89 7.10 4.23
CA LYS A 13 21.25 8.18 5.17
C LYS A 13 20.42 8.22 6.45
N ILE A 14 19.44 7.33 6.58
CA ILE A 14 18.50 7.28 7.68
C ILE A 14 19.03 6.27 8.70
N LYS A 15 20.08 6.70 9.43
CA LYS A 15 20.65 6.01 10.60
C LYS A 15 19.66 6.08 11.75
N MET A 16 19.28 4.92 12.27
CA MET A 16 18.44 4.77 13.46
C MET A 16 19.05 5.52 14.65
N GLY A 17 18.35 6.51 15.20
CA GLY A 17 18.74 7.16 16.47
C GLY A 17 18.37 8.63 16.61
N ASP A 18 18.50 9.44 15.56
CA ASP A 18 18.32 10.90 15.68
C ASP A 18 16.95 11.33 15.14
N ASN A 19 16.07 11.76 16.05
CA ASN A 19 14.84 12.53 15.79
C ASN A 19 14.12 12.19 14.48
N TYR A 20 13.71 10.93 14.33
CA TYR A 20 13.02 10.47 13.12
C TYR A 20 11.72 11.25 12.95
N ALA A 21 11.65 12.03 11.87
CA ALA A 21 10.37 12.39 11.29
C ALA A 21 9.58 11.09 11.10
N GLY A 22 8.42 10.96 11.75
CA GLY A 22 7.68 9.69 11.78
C GLY A 22 7.45 9.12 10.37
N HIS A 23 7.26 7.80 10.26
CA HIS A 23 7.16 7.06 8.99
C HIS A 23 6.33 7.75 7.88
N GLY A 24 5.29 8.52 8.24
CA GLY A 24 4.49 9.30 7.27
C GLY A 24 5.20 10.50 6.63
N SER A 25 6.08 11.19 7.36
CA SER A 25 6.86 12.32 6.85
C SER A 25 7.90 11.86 5.84
N LEU A 26 8.61 10.77 6.14
CA LEU A 26 9.56 10.15 5.21
C LEU A 26 8.87 9.69 3.92
N MET A 27 7.73 9.00 4.05
CA MET A 27 6.95 8.52 2.91
C MET A 27 6.46 9.66 2.01
N SER A 28 6.02 10.76 2.62
CA SER A 28 5.59 11.97 1.87
C SER A 28 6.72 12.56 1.03
N GLN A 29 7.93 12.62 1.59
CA GLN A 29 9.11 13.12 0.90
C GLN A 29 9.56 12.19 -0.23
N ALA A 30 9.63 10.88 0.04
CA ALA A 30 10.02 9.87 -0.94
C ALA A 30 9.05 9.85 -2.13
N LEU A 31 7.74 9.81 -1.88
CA LEU A 31 6.73 9.79 -2.94
C LEU A 31 6.74 11.06 -3.77
N ARG A 32 6.94 12.25 -3.16
CA ARG A 32 7.07 13.51 -3.89
C ARG A 32 8.25 13.49 -4.85
N LYS A 33 9.40 12.95 -4.43
CA LYS A 33 10.60 12.84 -5.26
C LYS A 33 10.45 11.78 -6.37
N MET A 34 9.76 10.68 -6.10
CA MET A 34 9.64 9.55 -7.03
C MET A 34 8.51 9.69 -8.05
N ALA A 35 7.40 10.36 -7.72
CA ALA A 35 6.20 10.39 -8.58
C ALA A 35 6.47 10.97 -9.97
N GLY A 36 7.27 12.03 -10.07
CA GLY A 36 7.60 12.67 -11.35
C GLY A 36 8.43 11.78 -12.29
N PRO A 37 9.59 11.26 -11.84
CA PRO A 37 10.42 10.38 -12.66
C PRO A 37 9.73 9.08 -13.08
N VAL A 38 8.98 8.44 -12.19
CA VAL A 38 8.32 7.13 -12.44
C VAL A 38 7.32 7.23 -13.58
N GLY A 39 6.53 8.31 -13.62
CA GLY A 39 5.57 8.55 -14.70
C GLY A 39 6.23 8.73 -16.07
N LYS A 40 7.44 9.31 -16.12
CA LYS A 40 8.19 9.48 -17.37
C LYS A 40 8.79 8.19 -17.90
N ILE A 41 9.12 7.25 -17.00
CA ILE A 41 9.74 5.96 -17.33
C ILE A 41 8.68 4.90 -17.70
N GLY A 42 7.39 5.14 -17.38
CA GLY A 42 6.32 4.17 -17.60
C GLY A 42 6.39 2.99 -16.62
N CYS A 43 7.01 3.17 -15.46
CA CYS A 43 7.12 2.13 -14.44
C CYS A 43 5.91 2.15 -13.49
N CYS A 44 5.43 0.97 -13.10
CA CYS A 44 4.37 0.83 -12.09
C CYS A 44 4.99 0.53 -10.71
N LEU A 45 4.63 1.33 -9.70
CA LEU A 45 5.02 1.08 -8.32
C LEU A 45 3.85 0.50 -7.54
N ILE A 46 4.07 -0.66 -6.94
CA ILE A 46 3.10 -1.35 -6.09
C ILE A 46 3.58 -1.29 -4.65
N PHE A 47 2.75 -0.73 -3.77
CA PHE A 47 3.00 -0.67 -2.34
C PHE A 47 2.09 -1.68 -1.64
N VAL A 48 2.70 -2.58 -0.86
CA VAL A 48 1.97 -3.48 0.03
C VAL A 48 1.97 -2.87 1.42
N ASN A 49 0.77 -2.67 1.99
CA ASN A 49 0.61 -2.08 3.30
C ASN A 49 -0.18 -3.00 4.23
N GLN A 50 0.15 -2.95 5.50
CA GLN A 50 -0.54 -3.67 6.55
C GLN A 50 -1.61 -2.77 7.18
N LEU A 51 -2.74 -3.37 7.56
CA LEU A 51 -3.74 -2.70 8.39
C LEU A 51 -3.26 -2.68 9.85
N ARG A 52 -3.44 -1.53 10.50
CA ARG A 52 -3.25 -1.35 11.94
C ARG A 52 -4.52 -0.79 12.55
N HIS A 53 -4.76 -1.10 13.81
CA HIS A 53 -5.81 -0.46 14.59
C HIS A 53 -5.26 0.82 15.23
N LYS A 54 -5.95 1.94 15.00
CA LYS A 54 -5.63 3.19 15.69
C LYS A 54 -6.32 3.21 17.04
N THR A 55 -5.55 3.17 18.13
CA THR A 55 -6.06 3.34 19.49
C THR A 55 -6.64 4.75 19.68
N GLY A 56 -7.80 4.87 20.33
CA GLY A 56 -8.40 6.15 20.70
C GLY A 56 -9.38 6.75 19.67
N VAL A 57 -9.91 5.96 18.73
CA VAL A 57 -10.96 6.41 17.80
C VAL A 57 -12.33 6.15 18.43
N LEU A 58 -13.09 7.22 18.72
CA LEU A 58 -14.43 7.16 19.31
C LEU A 58 -15.53 6.93 18.25
N PHE A 59 -15.30 7.34 17.00
CA PHE A 59 -16.23 7.19 15.87
C PHE A 59 -15.48 6.93 14.55
N GLY A 60 -16.06 6.07 13.68
CA GLY A 60 -15.53 5.73 12.35
C GLY A 60 -14.79 4.40 12.29
N ASN A 61 -14.21 4.06 11.13
CA ASN A 61 -13.45 2.82 10.96
C ASN A 61 -12.07 2.93 11.66
N PRO A 62 -11.76 2.10 12.68
CA PRO A 62 -10.48 2.13 13.39
C PRO A 62 -9.32 1.54 12.58
N GLU A 63 -9.60 0.91 11.43
CA GLU A 63 -8.59 0.36 10.53
C GLU A 63 -7.90 1.49 9.74
N LYS A 64 -6.60 1.65 9.94
CA LYS A 64 -5.77 2.58 9.18
C LYS A 64 -4.50 1.91 8.67
N THR A 65 -4.11 2.29 7.47
CA THR A 65 -2.83 1.92 6.86
C THR A 65 -1.67 2.65 7.51
N THR A 66 -0.50 2.02 7.54
CA THR A 66 0.73 2.67 8.03
C THR A 66 1.25 3.72 7.05
N GLY A 67 2.04 4.70 7.51
CA GLY A 67 2.64 5.71 6.61
C GLY A 67 1.83 7.00 6.41
N ALA A 68 0.87 7.28 7.30
CA ALA A 68 -0.01 8.47 7.23
C ALA A 68 -0.79 8.56 5.90
N ASN A 69 -1.26 9.76 5.53
CA ASN A 69 -2.18 9.93 4.39
C ASN A 69 -1.47 10.02 3.03
N ALA A 70 -0.13 10.02 2.99
CA ALA A 70 0.63 10.33 1.78
C ALA A 70 0.38 9.34 0.63
N LEU A 71 0.42 8.04 0.94
CA LEU A 71 0.17 7.00 -0.04
C LEU A 71 -1.22 7.11 -0.66
N ASP A 72 -2.22 7.43 0.16
CA ASP A 72 -3.60 7.60 -0.30
C ASP A 72 -3.74 8.78 -1.26
N TYR A 73 -2.91 9.83 -1.16
CA TYR A 73 -2.94 10.94 -2.12
C TYR A 73 -2.25 10.60 -3.45
N TYR A 74 -1.02 10.06 -3.38
CA TYR A 74 -0.20 9.77 -4.56
C TYR A 74 -0.68 8.54 -5.34
N SER A 75 -1.29 7.54 -4.69
CA SER A 75 -1.80 6.35 -5.37
C SER A 75 -2.87 6.67 -6.42
N SER A 76 -2.76 6.00 -7.57
CA SER A 76 -3.76 6.03 -8.64
C SER A 76 -4.86 5.00 -8.42
N VAL A 77 -4.50 3.84 -7.88
CA VAL A 77 -5.40 2.75 -7.53
C VAL A 77 -5.08 2.28 -6.12
N ALA A 78 -6.12 2.09 -5.30
CA ALA A 78 -6.00 1.48 -3.97
C ALA A 78 -6.96 0.29 -3.89
N ILE A 79 -6.40 -0.87 -3.55
CA ILE A 79 -7.12 -2.15 -3.49
C ILE A 79 -7.09 -2.63 -2.04
N ASP A 80 -8.27 -2.84 -1.46
CA ASP A 80 -8.44 -3.52 -0.18
C ASP A 80 -8.66 -5.01 -0.44
N LEU A 81 -7.72 -5.84 0.03
CA LEU A 81 -7.75 -7.29 -0.11
C LEU A 81 -8.14 -7.91 1.24
N ARG A 82 -9.27 -8.61 1.27
CA ARG A 82 -9.73 -9.33 2.46
C ARG A 82 -10.00 -10.79 2.15
N VAL A 83 -9.44 -11.69 2.96
CA VAL A 83 -9.76 -13.11 2.90
C VAL A 83 -11.18 -13.30 3.44
N GLN A 84 -12.06 -13.93 2.65
CA GLN A 84 -13.45 -14.20 3.05
C GLN A 84 -13.59 -15.58 3.68
N THR A 85 -13.21 -16.62 2.94
CA THR A 85 -13.46 -18.01 3.33
C THR A 85 -12.35 -18.90 2.79
N LYS A 86 -12.10 -20.02 3.46
CA LYS A 86 -11.13 -21.01 3.01
C LYS A 86 -11.82 -22.01 2.08
N ILE A 87 -11.22 -22.28 0.94
CA ILE A 87 -11.72 -23.24 -0.06
C ILE A 87 -11.35 -24.64 0.43
N LYS A 88 -12.33 -25.53 0.56
CA LYS A 88 -12.14 -26.92 0.95
C LYS A 88 -12.52 -27.84 -0.21
N ARG A 89 -11.68 -28.82 -0.53
CA ARG A 89 -12.00 -29.95 -1.42
C ARG A 89 -11.73 -31.24 -0.66
N THR A 90 -12.74 -32.09 -0.56
CA THR A 90 -12.61 -33.43 0.08
C THR A 90 -12.01 -33.37 1.50
N GLY A 91 -12.43 -32.38 2.29
CA GLY A 91 -11.98 -32.19 3.68
C GLY A 91 -10.61 -31.50 3.83
N VAL A 92 -9.81 -31.43 2.77
CA VAL A 92 -8.53 -30.72 2.75
C VAL A 92 -8.78 -29.27 2.34
N VAL A 93 -8.18 -28.34 3.05
CA VAL A 93 -8.21 -26.93 2.63
C VAL A 93 -7.23 -26.81 1.45
N VAL A 94 -7.63 -26.14 0.37
CA VAL A 94 -6.84 -26.05 -0.89
C VAL A 94 -6.59 -24.59 -1.30
N GLY A 95 -7.28 -23.63 -0.70
CA GLY A 95 -7.15 -22.22 -1.08
C GLY A 95 -7.85 -21.26 -0.13
N ASN A 96 -7.69 -19.97 -0.45
CA ASN A 96 -8.44 -18.87 0.15
C ASN A 96 -9.26 -18.17 -0.94
N GLN A 97 -10.53 -17.94 -0.65
CA GLN A 97 -11.37 -17.01 -1.41
C GLN A 97 -11.13 -15.60 -0.86
N VAL A 98 -10.65 -14.71 -1.71
CA VAL A 98 -10.28 -13.34 -1.39
C VAL A 98 -11.20 -12.37 -2.12
N ARG A 99 -11.70 -11.37 -1.40
CA ARG A 99 -12.43 -10.24 -1.98
C ARG A 99 -11.47 -9.07 -2.15
N ALA A 100 -11.33 -8.62 -3.40
CA ALA A 100 -10.63 -7.40 -3.76
C ALA A 100 -11.65 -6.27 -3.96
N THR A 101 -11.56 -5.22 -3.14
CA THR A 101 -12.42 -4.03 -3.27
C THR A 101 -11.57 -2.85 -3.72
N ILE A 102 -11.98 -2.20 -4.80
CA ILE A 102 -11.30 -1.00 -5.29
C ILE A 102 -11.74 0.20 -4.44
N LYS A 103 -10.93 0.60 -3.47
CA LYS A 103 -11.23 1.75 -2.58
C LYS A 103 -10.99 3.08 -3.27
N LYS A 104 -9.99 3.16 -4.14
CA LYS A 104 -9.66 4.36 -4.91
C LYS A 104 -9.31 3.96 -6.34
N ASN A 105 -9.80 4.73 -7.30
CA ASN A 105 -9.44 4.59 -8.71
C ASN A 105 -9.48 5.98 -9.37
N LYS A 106 -8.36 6.42 -9.96
CA LYS A 106 -8.25 7.69 -10.70
C LYS A 106 -8.54 7.55 -12.21
N LEU A 107 -8.67 6.32 -12.73
CA LEU A 107 -8.77 6.04 -14.17
C LEU A 107 -10.17 5.54 -14.58
N ALA A 108 -10.93 4.99 -13.65
CA ALA A 108 -12.24 4.39 -13.90
C ALA A 108 -13.12 4.49 -12.64
N PRO A 109 -14.42 4.17 -12.73
CA PRO A 109 -15.32 4.22 -11.58
C PRO A 109 -14.79 3.41 -10.38
N PRO A 110 -14.70 4.01 -9.18
CA PRO A 110 -14.26 3.32 -7.96
C PRO A 110 -15.33 2.38 -7.39
N PHE A 111 -15.00 1.67 -6.31
CA PHE A 111 -15.89 0.81 -5.50
C PHE A 111 -16.40 -0.48 -6.16
N ARG A 112 -15.80 -0.89 -7.27
CA ARG A 112 -16.02 -2.24 -7.81
C ARG A 112 -15.38 -3.29 -6.90
N THR A 113 -16.02 -4.45 -6.84
CA THR A 113 -15.52 -5.61 -6.11
C THR A 113 -15.23 -6.76 -7.07
N ALA A 114 -14.18 -7.51 -6.80
CA ALA A 114 -13.83 -8.73 -7.49
C ALA A 114 -13.65 -9.84 -6.46
N GLN A 115 -14.14 -11.04 -6.76
CA GLN A 115 -13.88 -12.24 -5.98
C GLN A 115 -12.80 -13.04 -6.71
N ILE A 116 -11.77 -13.43 -5.97
CA ILE A 116 -10.59 -14.11 -6.47
C ILE A 116 -10.39 -15.37 -5.64
N GLU A 117 -10.13 -16.49 -6.27
CA GLU A 117 -9.72 -17.71 -5.60
C GLU A 117 -8.20 -17.86 -5.71
N ILE A 118 -7.53 -18.01 -4.56
CA ILE A 118 -6.09 -18.20 -4.47
C ILE A 118 -5.83 -19.58 -3.89
N GLY A 119 -5.41 -20.53 -4.72
CA GLY A 119 -4.91 -21.83 -4.27
C GLY A 119 -3.51 -21.72 -3.69
N TRP A 120 -3.13 -22.70 -2.86
CA TRP A 120 -1.73 -22.93 -2.46
C TRP A 120 -1.15 -24.18 -3.07
#